data_AF-A0A098TNS9-F1
#
_entry.id   AF-A0A098TNS9-F1
#
_cell.length_a   1.000
_cell.length_b   1.000
_cell.length_c   1.000
_cell.angle_alpha   90.00
_cell.angle_beta   90.00
_cell.angle_gamma   90.00
#
_symmetry.space_group_name_H-M   'P 1'
#
loop_
_entity.id
_entity.type
_entity.pdbx_description
1 polymer ?
#
loop_
_entity_poly.entity_id
_entity_poly.type
_entity_poly.pdbx_seq_one_letter_code
_entity_poly.pdbx_strand_id
1 'polypeptide(L)' 'MKTKHAAHGENKSIQFKALLTPKTSILLKEKAIEIGISQSELLECFAREQLRNLQKQEVTQILGEA' A
#
# COMPACT_ATOMS: atom_id res chain seq x y z
N MET A 1 -40.33 0.53 5.91
CA MET A 1 -39.02 -0.12 5.65
C MET A 1 -37.93 0.77 6.22
N LYS A 2 -37.06 0.28 7.10
CA LYS A 2 -35.93 1.05 7.64
C LYS A 2 -34.64 0.44 7.08
N THR A 3 -33.94 1.15 6.22
CA THR A 3 -32.57 0.81 5.83
C THR A 3 -31.66 1.10 7.03
N LYS A 4 -31.11 0.04 7.63
CA LYS A 4 -30.05 0.18 8.62
C LYS A 4 -28.75 0.42 7.85
N HIS A 5 -28.36 1.68 7.68
CA HIS A 5 -26.99 2.01 7.25
C HIS A 5 -26.01 1.67 8.37
N ALA A 6 -25.51 0.44 8.36
CA ALA A 6 -24.29 0.12 9.08
C ALA A 6 -23.08 0.57 8.24
N ALA A 7 -22.83 1.88 8.22
CA ALA A 7 -21.55 2.44 7.80
C ALA A 7 -20.72 2.71 9.06
N HIS A 8 -20.24 1.64 9.67
CA HIS A 8 -19.20 1.72 10.69
C HIS A 8 -18.20 0.61 10.41
N GLY A 9 -17.44 0.79 9.32
CA GLY A 9 -16.28 -0.04 9.03
C GLY A 9 -15.25 0.27 10.09
N GLU A 10 -15.15 -0.59 11.10
CA GLU A 10 -14.00 -0.63 12.01
C GLU A 10 -12.73 -0.48 11.18
N ASN A 11 -11.87 0.47 11.54
CA ASN A 11 -10.59 0.68 10.88
C ASN A 11 -9.66 -0.48 11.27
N LYS A 12 -9.91 -1.67 10.69
CA LYS A 12 -9.16 -2.89 10.98
C LYS A 12 -7.78 -2.74 10.37
N SER A 13 -6.78 -2.49 11.21
CA SER A 13 -5.38 -2.62 10.82
C SER A 13 -5.13 -4.06 10.38
N ILE A 14 -4.74 -4.25 9.13
CA ILE A 14 -4.34 -5.58 8.63
C ILE A 14 -2.88 -5.80 9.00
N GLN A 15 -2.60 -6.86 9.75
CA GLN A 15 -1.22 -7.29 10.01
C GLN A 15 -0.71 -8.11 8.82
N PHE A 16 0.50 -7.82 8.35
CA PHE A 16 1.15 -8.59 7.29
C PHE A 16 2.61 -8.89 7.65
N LYS A 17 3.14 -9.99 7.11
CA LYS A 17 4.55 -10.37 7.22
C LYS A 17 5.15 -10.43 5.83
N ALA A 18 6.08 -9.52 5.54
CA ALA A 18 6.79 -9.50 4.27
C ALA A 18 7.94 -10.52 4.29
N LEU A 19 8.00 -11.41 3.30
CA LEU A 19 9.16 -12.25 3.04
C LEU A 19 10.08 -11.48 2.08
N LEU A 20 11.23 -11.07 2.58
CA LEU A 20 12.20 -10.27 1.86
C LEU A 20 13.52 -11.03 1.76
N THR A 21 14.22 -10.88 0.63
CA THR A 21 15.62 -11.32 0.56
C THR A 21 16.47 -10.50 1.54
N PRO A 22 17.60 -11.03 2.05
CA PRO A 22 18.48 -10.28 2.94
C PRO A 22 18.94 -8.95 2.34
N LYS A 23 19.29 -8.96 1.05
CA LYS A 23 19.71 -7.75 0.30
C LYS A 23 18.61 -6.69 0.28
N THR A 24 17.37 -7.08 -0.05
CA THR A 24 16.22 -6.16 -0.08
C THR A 24 15.91 -5.61 1.31
N SER A 25 16.01 -6.46 2.34
CA SER A 25 15.76 -6.04 3.73
C SER A 25 16.77 -4.98 4.19
N ILE A 26 18.05 -5.17 3.90
CA ILE A 26 19.11 -4.19 4.21
C ILE A 26 18.82 -2.85 3.51
N LEU A 27 18.57 -2.89 2.20
CA LEU A 27 18.29 -1.67 1.42
C LEU A 27 17.09 -0.89 1.98
N LEU A 28 16.00 -1.59 2.30
CA LEU A 28 14.81 -0.97 2.89
C LEU A 28 15.10 -0.38 4.26
N LYS A 29 15.93 -1.04 5.07
CA LYS A 29 16.31 -0.54 6.39
C LYS A 29 17.16 0.73 6.29
N GLU A 30 18.13 0.76 5.39
CA GLU A 30 18.97 1.94 5.14
C GLU A 30 18.13 3.12 4.67
N LYS A 31 17.20 2.89 3.72
CA LYS A 31 16.29 3.93 3.25
C LYS A 31 15.31 4.41 4.30
N ALA A 32 14.80 3.52 5.14
CA ALA A 32 13.93 3.90 6.26
C ALA A 32 14.67 4.83 7.23
N ILE A 33 15.94 4.53 7.54
CA ILE A 33 16.79 5.37 8.39
C ILE A 33 17.03 6.75 7.75
N GLU A 34 17.37 6.80 6.46
CA GLU A 34 17.63 8.04 5.73
C GLU A 34 16.42 9.00 5.77
N ILE A 35 15.22 8.45 5.68
CA ILE A 35 13.96 9.20 5.66
C ILE A 35 13.43 9.49 7.08
N GLY A 36 13.94 8.79 8.09
CA GLY A 36 13.52 8.94 9.49
C GLY A 36 12.20 8.24 9.82
N ILE A 37 11.88 7.14 9.13
CA ILE A 37 10.68 6.32 9.37
C ILE A 37 11.05 4.87 9.67
N SER A 38 10.10 4.05 10.11
CA SER A 38 10.30 2.61 10.27
C SER A 38 10.29 1.88 8.93
N GLN A 39 10.92 0.69 8.90
CA GLN A 39 10.90 -0.18 7.72
C GLN A 39 9.48 -0.59 7.32
N SER A 40 8.58 -0.78 8.31
CA SER A 40 7.18 -1.12 8.08
C SER A 40 6.40 0.03 7.45
N GLU A 41 6.61 1.27 7.92
CA GLU A 41 6.01 2.46 7.32
C GLU A 41 6.49 2.67 5.88
N LEU A 42 7.80 2.48 5.63
CA LEU A 42 8.35 2.57 4.27
C LEU A 42 7.70 1.54 3.34
N LEU A 43 7.52 0.30 3.80
CA LEU A 43 6.82 -0.75 3.05
C LEU A 43 5.36 -0.39 2.76
N GLU A 44 4.67 0.20 3.74
CA GLU A 44 3.30 0.66 3.57
C GLU A 44 3.21 1.78 2.52
N CYS A 45 4.10 2.77 2.59
CA CYS A 45 4.19 3.85 1.61
C CYS A 45 4.40 3.29 0.20
N PHE A 46 5.35 2.35 0.05
CA PHE A 46 5.63 1.72 -1.23
C PHE A 46 4.42 0.93 -1.76
N ALA A 47 3.77 0.14 -0.92
CA ALA A 47 2.58 -0.62 -1.31
C ALA A 47 1.44 0.29 -1.79
N ARG A 48 1.19 1.41 -1.08
CA ARG A 48 0.19 2.42 -1.46
C ARG A 48 0.53 3.09 -2.79
N GLU A 49 1.80 3.37 -3.03
CA GLU A 49 2.27 3.94 -4.30
C GLU A 49 2.08 2.97 -5.46
N GLN A 50 2.48 1.70 -5.29
CA GLN A 50 2.28 0.67 -6.33
C GLN A 50 0.81 0.46 -6.65
N LEU A 51 -0.06 0.42 -5.63
CA LEU A 51 -1.49 0.28 -5.83
C LEU A 51 -2.06 1.45 -6.65
N ARG A 52 -1.65 2.69 -6.35
CA ARG A 52 -2.06 3.87 -7.12
C ARG A 52 -1.57 3.80 -8.57
N ASN A 53 -0.36 3.31 -8.80
CA ASN A 53 0.19 3.19 -10.15
C ASN A 53 -0.54 2.12 -10.96
N LEU A 54 -0.87 0.98 -10.36
CA LEU A 54 -1.69 -0.06 -10.99
C LEU A 54 -3.07 0.48 -11.38
N GLN A 55 -3.74 1.18 -10.46
CA GLN A 55 -5.04 1.80 -10.73
C GLN A 55 -4.99 2.82 -11.88
N LYS A 56 -3.93 3.64 -11.94
CA LYS A 56 -3.75 4.58 -13.06
C LYS A 56 -3.54 3.86 -14.40
N GLN A 57 -2.78 2.76 -14.40
CA GLN A 57 -2.57 1.96 -15.62
C GLN A 57 -3.86 1.32 -16.11
N GLU A 58 -4.66 0.75 -15.20
CA GLU A 58 -5.98 0.18 -15.53
C GLU A 58 -6.93 1.24 -16.11
N VAL A 59 -7.02 2.41 -15.48
CA VAL A 59 -7.83 3.53 -16.00
C VAL A 59 -7.36 3.99 -17.37
N THR A 60 -6.04 4.05 -17.59
CA THR A 60 -5.47 4.43 -18.90
C THR A 60 -5.77 3.39 -19.97
N GLN A 61 -5.76 2.10 -19.65
CA GLN A 61 -6.14 1.04 -20.59
C GLN A 61 -7.63 1.07 -20.92
N ILE A 62 -8.50 1.37 -19.96
CA ILE A 62 -9.96 1.44 -20.16
C ILE A 62 -10.34 2.68 -21.00
N LEU A 63 -9.72 3.83 -20.77
CA LEU A 63 -10.09 5.09 -21.42
C LEU A 63 -9.29 5.39 -22.70
N GLY A 64 -8.28 4.58 -23.02
CA GLY A 64 -7.32 4.79 -24.11
C GLY A 64 -7.55 3.95 -25.37
N GLU A 65 -8.63 3.16 -25.44
CA GLU A 65 -9.16 2.64 -26.71
C GLU A 65 -10.37 3.50 -27.13
N ALA A 66 -10.07 4.62 -27.79
CA ALA A 66 -11.03 5.40 -28.57
C ALA A 66 -10.53 5.48 -30.01
#